data_AF-A0A7S2BXZ0-F1
#
_entry.id   AF-A0A7S2BXZ0-F1
#
_cell.length_a   1.000
_cell.length_b   1.000
_cell.length_c   1.000
_cell.angle_alpha   90.00
_cell.angle_beta   90.00
_cell.angle_gamma   90.00
#
_symmetry.space_group_name_H-M   'P 1'
#
loop_
_entity.id
_entity.type
_entity.pdbx_description
1 polymer ?
#
loop_
_entity_poly.entity_id
_entity_poly.type
_entity_poly.pdbx_seq_one_letter_code
_entity_poly.pdbx_strand_id
1 'polypeptide(L)'
;QECFHEGVQQAKISPLDVDIVECDAKGDIMQDGVEVAAILRAFRPVQCADANGPVTIGAAKTFVGNSWMASGMATVLKGLAAGLYGNTAPVVHLNQINPLIHSEAFGQSVNIPCECLDSSMETSYTALTAYGWGGTNAQILAWNRVDSRRICLGVPAVAEKLVFWPGGGGMLDSTEVPTKAYTIVGSWTSWTNPQAMEKEDEGVYGYTVTLGENCWEMFQIWLDGDDDRVLHPGRSRAGKAAGIAGPERVGVHMNWLIDGRAVLGPEGEEYDQAALPDVAAGDLIMQPYAGTGGADGMIELPRGDRGWPGAEYRVRLRIAGKWRTVEWERISDIPLSLEAGVPDTAKGKYFVAGSFNHYGFQEMSADFVAAGVYNTEVTLWRTREYFQIVRNEDWQQMIYPVYKTANEASEVGGPDEGGHGYNWCIKGEVGDIFRIEFQRSTDENGFQDMRVSWRHVRSQSIDTKTLAEARRTKYFVVGSWSGYRSRREMSWNGQHYSYEVSVQGKESFQILMNGNWGAVLCPNVGGTSPMDDQRLCGPTEMADGREWAVGADPTEDADDMGSQAYELRLIITKTGAPLELQCIKL
;
A
#
# COMPACT_ATOMS: atom_id res chain seq x y z
N GLN A 1 5.86 27.81 -34.24
CA GLN A 1 6.57 29.04 -33.86
C GLN A 1 5.66 30.25 -33.92
N GLU A 2 5.06 30.59 -35.07
CA GLU A 2 4.11 31.71 -35.20
C GLU A 2 2.94 31.61 -34.21
N CYS A 3 2.28 30.45 -34.16
CA CYS A 3 1.21 30.17 -33.19
C CYS A 3 1.61 30.49 -31.72
N PHE A 4 2.84 30.15 -31.31
CA PHE A 4 3.35 30.48 -29.98
C PHE A 4 3.50 31.99 -29.74
N HIS A 5 4.02 32.73 -30.73
CA HIS A 5 4.19 34.17 -30.63
C HIS A 5 2.84 34.90 -30.64
N GLU A 6 1.91 34.48 -31.49
CA GLU A 6 0.56 35.04 -31.52
C GLU A 6 -0.17 34.78 -30.19
N GLY A 7 -0.04 33.58 -29.62
CA GLY A 7 -0.65 33.25 -28.33
C GLY A 7 -0.23 34.21 -27.22
N VAL A 8 1.09 34.40 -27.02
CA VAL A 8 1.60 35.30 -25.97
C VAL A 8 1.29 36.78 -26.26
N GLN A 9 1.27 37.18 -27.53
CA GLN A 9 0.85 38.54 -27.93
C GLN A 9 -0.62 38.79 -27.63
N GLN A 10 -1.50 37.84 -27.94
CA GLN A 10 -2.93 37.93 -27.63
C GLN A 10 -3.18 37.93 -26.12
N ALA A 11 -2.44 37.11 -25.37
CA ALA A 11 -2.49 37.06 -23.91
C ALA A 11 -1.81 38.26 -23.22
N LYS A 12 -1.04 39.07 -23.96
CA LYS A 12 -0.24 40.21 -23.47
C LYS A 12 0.73 39.83 -22.35
N ILE A 13 1.34 38.66 -22.45
CA ILE A 13 2.38 38.18 -21.52
C ILE A 13 3.73 38.09 -22.22
N SER A 14 4.82 38.11 -21.46
CA SER A 14 6.14 37.84 -22.01
C SER A 14 6.27 36.36 -22.39
N PRO A 15 6.96 36.00 -23.48
CA PRO A 15 7.29 34.60 -23.75
C PRO A 15 8.07 33.94 -22.61
N LEU A 16 8.82 34.73 -21.83
CA LEU A 16 9.58 34.25 -20.67
C LEU A 16 8.70 33.93 -19.46
N ASP A 17 7.46 34.43 -19.42
CA ASP A 17 6.51 34.18 -18.31
C ASP A 17 5.92 32.76 -18.38
N VAL A 18 6.09 32.05 -19.50
CA VAL A 18 5.60 30.67 -19.65
C VAL A 18 6.52 29.72 -18.88
N ASP A 19 5.94 29.04 -17.89
CA ASP A 19 6.64 28.12 -16.97
C ASP A 19 6.65 26.69 -17.49
N ILE A 20 5.48 26.22 -17.96
CA ILE A 20 5.23 24.83 -18.34
C ILE A 20 4.64 24.78 -19.76
N VAL A 21 5.11 23.84 -20.57
CA VAL A 21 4.52 23.52 -21.87
C VAL A 21 4.10 22.05 -21.90
N GLU A 22 2.79 21.80 -21.91
CA GLU A 22 2.24 20.47 -22.21
C GLU A 22 2.17 20.30 -23.73
N CYS A 23 3.09 19.50 -24.25
CA CYS A 23 3.33 19.28 -25.66
C CYS A 23 2.30 18.36 -26.31
N ASP A 24 2.23 18.43 -27.63
CA ASP A 24 1.52 17.45 -28.43
C ASP A 24 2.27 16.11 -28.39
N ALA A 25 3.59 16.08 -28.60
CA ALA A 25 4.50 14.97 -28.30
C ALA A 25 3.92 13.57 -28.62
N LYS A 26 3.91 13.21 -29.91
CA LYS A 26 3.37 11.92 -30.39
C LYS A 26 4.34 10.76 -30.21
N GLY A 27 5.59 11.03 -29.83
CA GLY A 27 6.66 10.02 -29.79
C GLY A 27 7.39 9.87 -31.13
N ASP A 28 7.19 10.82 -32.06
CA ASP A 28 7.83 10.83 -33.37
C ASP A 28 9.17 11.57 -33.28
N ILE A 29 10.29 10.87 -33.49
CA ILE A 29 11.66 11.39 -33.33
C ILE A 29 11.84 12.78 -33.98
N MET A 30 11.39 12.95 -35.22
CA MET A 30 11.53 14.23 -35.94
C MET A 30 10.55 15.29 -35.43
N GLN A 31 9.28 14.94 -35.22
CA GLN A 31 8.25 15.92 -34.85
C GLN A 31 8.47 16.44 -33.44
N ASP A 32 8.83 15.57 -32.50
CA ASP A 32 9.13 15.96 -31.12
C ASP A 32 10.35 16.90 -31.08
N GLY A 33 11.38 16.61 -31.90
CA GLY A 33 12.53 17.51 -32.07
C GLY A 33 12.15 18.89 -32.62
N VAL A 34 11.25 18.94 -33.62
CA VAL A 34 10.75 20.20 -34.21
C VAL A 34 9.86 20.97 -33.22
N GLU A 35 9.02 20.28 -32.47
CA GLU A 35 8.15 20.87 -31.45
C GLU A 35 8.98 21.54 -30.35
N VAL A 36 9.94 20.82 -29.77
CA VAL A 36 10.82 21.39 -28.74
C VAL A 36 11.67 22.53 -29.29
N ALA A 37 12.20 22.42 -30.51
CA ALA A 37 12.92 23.52 -31.15
C ALA A 37 12.04 24.77 -31.33
N ALA A 38 10.76 24.58 -31.66
CA ALA A 38 9.80 25.67 -31.81
C ALA A 38 9.44 26.32 -30.47
N ILE A 39 9.33 25.52 -29.41
CA ILE A 39 9.08 25.97 -28.04
C ILE A 39 10.26 26.81 -27.54
N LEU A 40 11.48 26.29 -27.64
CA LEU A 40 12.68 27.00 -27.22
C LEU A 40 12.82 28.34 -27.94
N ARG A 41 12.72 28.35 -29.27
CA ARG A 41 12.81 29.60 -30.04
C ARG A 41 11.74 30.64 -29.69
N ALA A 42 10.57 30.21 -29.23
CA ALA A 42 9.48 31.10 -28.87
C ALA A 42 9.58 31.59 -27.41
N PHE A 43 9.73 30.68 -26.45
CA PHE A 43 9.65 31.00 -25.01
C PHE A 43 10.99 31.17 -24.32
N ARG A 44 12.07 30.67 -24.91
CA ARG A 44 13.43 30.85 -24.41
C ARG A 44 14.31 31.27 -25.58
N PRO A 45 14.19 32.48 -26.15
CA PRO A 45 15.12 32.90 -27.21
C PRO A 45 16.56 32.95 -26.67
N VAL A 46 17.57 32.62 -27.49
CA VAL A 46 19.00 32.54 -27.10
C VAL A 46 19.51 33.85 -26.47
N GLN A 47 18.95 34.98 -26.91
CA GLN A 47 19.26 36.31 -26.39
C GLN A 47 18.85 36.51 -24.91
N CYS A 48 18.06 35.60 -24.35
CA CYS A 48 17.53 35.65 -22.98
C CYS A 48 17.90 34.41 -22.15
N ALA A 49 18.92 33.65 -22.55
CA ALA A 49 19.30 32.39 -21.90
C ALA A 49 19.60 32.53 -20.39
N ASP A 50 20.10 33.69 -19.95
CA ASP A 50 20.49 33.95 -18.56
C ASP A 50 19.33 34.39 -17.64
N ALA A 51 18.12 34.61 -18.19
CA ALA A 51 17.08 35.38 -17.50
C ALA A 51 16.02 34.55 -16.74
N ASN A 52 15.71 33.29 -17.13
CA ASN A 52 14.56 32.58 -16.55
C ASN A 52 14.61 31.04 -16.49
N GLY A 53 15.81 30.44 -16.45
CA GLY A 53 15.98 28.98 -16.32
C GLY A 53 15.38 28.16 -17.48
N PRO A 54 15.52 26.82 -17.45
CA PRO A 54 14.95 25.95 -18.47
C PRO A 54 13.41 25.96 -18.40
N VAL A 55 12.74 25.90 -19.55
CA VAL A 55 11.29 25.69 -19.61
C VAL A 55 10.96 24.22 -19.30
N THR A 56 9.92 23.99 -18.52
CA THR A 56 9.46 22.63 -18.20
C THR A 56 8.55 22.11 -19.30
N ILE A 57 8.84 20.92 -19.82
CA ILE A 57 8.08 20.27 -20.88
C ILE A 57 7.41 19.00 -20.37
N GLY A 58 6.09 18.96 -20.46
CA GLY A 58 5.27 17.78 -20.18
C GLY A 58 4.65 17.20 -21.46
N ALA A 59 4.19 15.96 -21.38
CA ALA A 59 3.43 15.32 -22.45
C ALA A 59 2.31 14.46 -21.86
N ALA A 60 1.05 14.85 -22.07
CA ALA A 60 -0.11 14.11 -21.58
C ALA A 60 -0.27 12.72 -22.25
N LYS A 61 0.10 12.61 -23.53
CA LYS A 61 -0.03 11.37 -24.31
C LYS A 61 0.81 10.21 -23.76
N THR A 62 1.84 10.50 -22.97
CA THR A 62 2.63 9.44 -22.32
C THR A 62 1.81 8.65 -21.30
N PHE A 63 0.80 9.26 -20.67
CA PHE A 63 -0.06 8.59 -19.70
C PHE A 63 -1.23 7.84 -20.33
N VAL A 64 -1.88 8.47 -21.31
CA VAL A 64 -3.19 8.02 -21.83
C VAL A 64 -3.14 7.53 -23.28
N GLY A 65 -1.94 7.52 -23.88
CA GLY A 65 -1.77 7.29 -25.31
C GLY A 65 -2.28 8.45 -26.17
N ASN A 66 -2.15 8.30 -27.49
CA ASN A 66 -2.66 9.28 -28.44
C ASN A 66 -4.14 9.04 -28.74
N SER A 67 -5.04 9.75 -28.03
CA SER A 67 -6.49 9.61 -28.18
C SER A 67 -7.09 10.27 -29.44
N TRP A 68 -6.30 10.48 -30.49
CA TRP A 68 -6.66 11.18 -31.73
C TRP A 68 -7.46 12.47 -31.48
N MET A 69 -8.76 12.47 -31.79
CA MET A 69 -9.65 13.63 -31.69
C MET A 69 -9.76 14.18 -30.27
N ALA A 70 -9.59 13.33 -29.24
CA ALA A 70 -9.64 13.73 -27.85
C ALA A 70 -8.27 14.17 -27.30
N SER A 71 -7.20 14.10 -28.08
CA SER A 71 -5.85 14.31 -27.55
C SER A 71 -5.63 15.73 -27.02
N GLY A 72 -6.18 16.75 -27.67
CA GLY A 72 -6.07 18.13 -27.16
C GLY A 72 -6.78 18.31 -25.82
N MET A 73 -7.90 17.61 -25.61
CA MET A 73 -8.61 17.66 -24.33
C MET A 73 -7.86 16.95 -23.21
N ALA A 74 -7.14 15.86 -23.52
CA ALA A 74 -6.27 15.21 -22.54
C ALA A 74 -5.16 16.16 -22.05
N THR A 75 -4.53 16.90 -22.97
CA THR A 75 -3.54 17.95 -22.65
C THR A 75 -4.15 19.03 -21.76
N VAL A 76 -5.36 19.51 -22.08
CA VAL A 76 -6.07 20.51 -21.26
C VAL A 76 -6.38 19.99 -19.86
N LEU A 77 -6.90 18.77 -19.74
CA LEU A 77 -7.23 18.19 -18.43
C LEU A 77 -5.99 18.04 -17.55
N LYS A 78 -4.88 17.56 -18.12
CA LYS A 78 -3.61 17.44 -17.40
C LYS A 78 -3.07 18.81 -16.98
N GLY A 79 -3.07 19.79 -17.88
CA GLY A 79 -2.60 21.15 -17.57
C GLY A 79 -3.42 21.85 -16.49
N LEU A 80 -4.75 21.68 -16.50
CA LEU A 80 -5.63 22.20 -15.44
C LEU A 80 -5.41 21.48 -14.10
N ALA A 81 -5.23 20.17 -14.11
CA ALA A 81 -4.92 19.40 -12.90
C ALA A 81 -3.58 19.83 -12.30
N ALA A 82 -2.53 19.93 -13.13
CA ALA A 82 -1.22 20.43 -12.73
C ALA A 82 -1.31 21.82 -12.08
N GLY A 83 -2.07 22.74 -12.69
CA GLY A 83 -2.32 24.07 -12.14
C GLY A 83 -3.08 24.07 -10.81
N LEU A 84 -4.08 23.19 -10.65
CA LEU A 84 -4.85 23.06 -9.40
C LEU A 84 -4.01 22.53 -8.24
N TYR A 85 -3.15 21.55 -8.52
CA TYR A 85 -2.31 20.89 -7.51
C TYR A 85 -0.93 21.52 -7.33
N GLY A 86 -0.54 22.48 -8.17
CA GLY A 86 0.77 23.13 -8.07
C GLY A 86 1.93 22.19 -8.37
N ASN A 87 1.73 21.17 -9.19
CA ASN A 87 2.77 20.21 -9.56
C ASN A 87 2.71 19.88 -11.05
N THR A 88 3.84 19.43 -11.60
CA THR A 88 3.96 18.90 -12.95
C THR A 88 4.23 17.41 -12.87
N ALA A 89 3.32 16.61 -13.43
CA ALA A 89 3.47 15.16 -13.49
C ALA A 89 4.62 14.75 -14.44
N PRO A 90 5.31 13.63 -14.15
CA PRO A 90 6.44 13.17 -14.96
C PRO A 90 6.03 12.80 -16.39
N VAL A 91 6.98 12.82 -17.31
CA VAL A 91 6.84 12.20 -18.63
C VAL A 91 7.21 10.73 -18.48
N VAL A 92 6.20 9.85 -18.58
CA VAL A 92 6.40 8.41 -18.41
C VAL A 92 6.99 7.78 -19.69
N HIS A 93 7.67 6.63 -19.54
CA HIS A 93 8.40 5.92 -20.61
C HIS A 93 9.63 6.64 -21.18
N LEU A 94 10.07 7.74 -20.56
CA LEU A 94 11.29 8.45 -20.96
C LEU A 94 12.54 7.78 -20.35
N ASN A 95 13.14 6.83 -21.09
CA ASN A 95 14.40 6.19 -20.69
C ASN A 95 15.64 6.95 -21.20
N GLN A 96 15.56 7.51 -22.41
CA GLN A 96 16.64 8.24 -23.05
C GLN A 96 16.07 9.44 -23.83
N ILE A 97 16.70 10.60 -23.69
CA ILE A 97 16.31 11.81 -24.43
C ILE A 97 16.62 11.62 -25.92
N ASN A 98 15.68 12.04 -26.76
CA ASN A 98 15.85 12.08 -28.21
C ASN A 98 17.12 12.88 -28.60
N PRO A 99 18.06 12.33 -29.38
CA PRO A 99 19.28 13.04 -29.78
C PRO A 99 19.06 14.37 -30.52
N LEU A 100 17.88 14.56 -31.13
CA LEU A 100 17.50 15.82 -31.76
C LEU A 100 17.08 16.90 -30.73
N ILE A 101 16.84 16.50 -29.47
CA ILE A 101 16.48 17.33 -28.34
C ILE A 101 17.70 17.41 -27.42
N HIS A 102 18.72 18.16 -27.83
CA HIS A 102 19.96 18.27 -27.05
C HIS A 102 20.39 19.72 -26.90
N SER A 103 20.96 20.04 -25.74
CA SER A 103 21.29 21.40 -25.33
C SER A 103 22.34 22.06 -26.21
N GLU A 104 23.32 21.35 -26.78
CA GLU A 104 24.30 21.96 -27.70
C GLU A 104 23.70 22.24 -29.11
N ALA A 105 22.57 21.61 -29.48
CA ALA A 105 21.90 21.86 -30.77
C ALA A 105 21.07 23.15 -30.73
N PHE A 106 20.60 23.55 -29.54
CA PHE A 106 19.77 24.75 -29.35
C PHE A 106 20.43 25.84 -28.50
N GLY A 107 21.60 25.55 -27.90
CA GLY A 107 22.31 26.42 -26.97
C GLY A 107 21.59 26.61 -25.64
N GLN A 108 20.61 25.76 -25.32
CA GLN A 108 19.67 25.94 -24.21
C GLN A 108 19.16 24.62 -23.64
N SER A 109 18.94 24.61 -22.33
CA SER A 109 18.44 23.44 -21.61
C SER A 109 16.91 23.45 -21.54
N VAL A 110 16.32 22.26 -21.64
CA VAL A 110 14.92 21.98 -21.37
C VAL A 110 14.86 21.11 -20.12
N ASN A 111 13.84 21.32 -19.29
CA ASN A 111 13.55 20.42 -18.19
C ASN A 111 12.41 19.47 -18.60
N ILE A 112 12.68 18.18 -18.68
CA ILE A 112 11.65 17.15 -18.91
C ILE A 112 11.56 16.32 -17.62
N PRO A 113 10.47 16.42 -16.85
CA PRO A 113 10.38 15.78 -15.54
C PRO A 113 10.27 14.26 -15.67
N CYS A 114 11.12 13.51 -14.97
CA CYS A 114 10.97 12.05 -14.76
C CYS A 114 10.33 11.70 -13.41
N GLU A 115 10.10 12.72 -12.58
CA GLU A 115 9.40 12.65 -11.30
C GLU A 115 8.38 13.80 -11.21
N CYS A 116 7.51 13.79 -10.20
CA CYS A 116 6.61 14.92 -9.96
C CYS A 116 7.42 16.13 -9.49
N LEU A 117 7.34 17.25 -10.21
CA LEU A 117 8.02 18.50 -9.83
C LEU A 117 7.01 19.52 -9.32
N ASP A 118 7.26 20.08 -8.14
CA ASP A 118 6.45 21.17 -7.61
C ASP A 118 6.68 22.47 -8.39
N SER A 119 5.61 23.24 -8.57
CA SER A 119 5.68 24.58 -9.13
C SER A 119 6.43 25.51 -8.18
N SER A 120 7.34 26.32 -8.71
CA SER A 120 8.13 27.28 -7.93
C SER A 120 7.28 28.39 -7.28
N MET A 121 6.08 28.65 -7.82
CA MET A 121 5.15 29.68 -7.37
C MET A 121 3.72 29.12 -7.29
N GLU A 122 2.89 29.76 -6.47
CA GLU A 122 1.45 29.44 -6.37
C GLU A 122 0.67 29.77 -7.65
N THR A 123 1.26 30.56 -8.54
CA THR A 123 0.70 30.90 -9.85
C THR A 123 1.68 30.51 -10.93
N SER A 124 1.17 29.97 -12.03
CA SER A 124 1.98 29.59 -13.18
C SER A 124 1.27 29.86 -14.50
N TYR A 125 2.04 30.06 -15.56
CA TYR A 125 1.52 30.07 -16.92
C TYR A 125 1.86 28.76 -17.63
N THR A 126 0.82 28.06 -18.08
CA THR A 126 0.95 26.79 -18.80
C THR A 126 0.49 26.96 -20.25
N ALA A 127 1.39 26.66 -21.19
CA ALA A 127 1.05 26.53 -22.60
C ALA A 127 0.63 25.08 -22.90
N LEU A 128 -0.50 24.92 -23.57
CA LEU A 128 -1.07 23.63 -23.94
C LEU A 128 -1.13 23.56 -25.46
N THR A 129 -0.50 22.55 -26.07
CA THR A 129 -0.45 22.42 -27.54
C THR A 129 -1.13 21.17 -28.05
N ALA A 130 -1.63 21.25 -29.29
CA ALA A 130 -2.15 20.12 -30.03
C ALA A 130 -1.98 20.34 -31.53
N TYR A 131 -1.53 19.31 -32.26
CA TYR A 131 -1.24 19.39 -33.70
C TYR A 131 -2.06 18.37 -34.51
N GLY A 132 -2.90 18.90 -35.41
CA GLY A 132 -3.67 18.11 -36.36
C GLY A 132 -2.82 17.64 -37.54
N TRP A 133 -3.13 16.48 -38.11
CA TRP A 133 -2.44 15.95 -39.30
C TRP A 133 -2.52 16.86 -40.53
N GLY A 134 -3.57 17.69 -40.64
CA GLY A 134 -3.70 18.67 -41.71
C GLY A 134 -2.77 19.89 -41.58
N GLY A 135 -1.91 19.95 -40.56
CA GLY A 135 -1.03 21.08 -40.27
C GLY A 135 -1.67 22.20 -39.45
N THR A 136 -2.92 22.03 -39.01
CA THR A 136 -3.57 22.96 -38.09
C THR A 136 -2.97 22.81 -36.70
N ASN A 137 -2.37 23.89 -36.20
CA ASN A 137 -1.77 23.96 -34.88
C ASN A 137 -2.66 24.77 -33.95
N ALA A 138 -2.90 24.27 -32.74
CA ALA A 138 -3.65 24.96 -31.71
C ALA A 138 -2.79 25.13 -30.46
N GLN A 139 -2.94 26.28 -29.80
CA GLN A 139 -2.35 26.57 -28.51
C GLN A 139 -3.40 27.21 -27.60
N ILE A 140 -3.39 26.82 -26.33
CA ILE A 140 -4.08 27.51 -25.24
C ILE A 140 -3.03 27.96 -24.23
N LEU A 141 -3.10 29.21 -23.81
CA LEU A 141 -2.35 29.72 -22.66
C LEU A 141 -3.30 29.79 -21.47
N ALA A 142 -2.97 29.07 -20.41
CA ALA A 142 -3.71 29.07 -19.16
C ALA A 142 -2.88 29.76 -18.07
N TRP A 143 -3.52 30.69 -17.36
CA TRP A 143 -3.02 31.16 -16.08
C TRP A 143 -3.64 30.30 -14.99
N ASN A 144 -2.78 29.66 -14.21
CA ASN A 144 -3.16 28.74 -13.16
C ASN A 144 -2.84 29.34 -11.80
N ARG A 145 -3.69 29.04 -10.82
CA ARG A 145 -3.45 29.30 -9.41
C ARG A 145 -3.74 28.05 -8.61
N VAL A 146 -2.78 27.70 -7.77
CA VAL A 146 -2.85 26.64 -6.79
C VAL A 146 -4.07 26.81 -5.88
N ASP A 147 -4.90 25.77 -5.77
CA ASP A 147 -5.97 25.71 -4.77
C ASP A 147 -5.45 24.99 -3.53
N SER A 148 -4.88 25.76 -2.59
CA SER A 148 -4.33 25.25 -1.33
C SER A 148 -5.34 24.47 -0.47
N ARG A 149 -6.65 24.60 -0.73
CA ARG A 149 -7.71 23.79 -0.07
C ARG A 149 -7.83 22.37 -0.61
N ARG A 150 -7.28 22.11 -1.81
CA ARG A 150 -7.31 20.81 -2.50
C ARG A 150 -5.96 20.11 -2.49
N ILE A 151 -4.89 20.83 -2.13
CA ILE A 151 -3.56 20.26 -1.95
C ILE A 151 -3.44 19.74 -0.53
N CYS A 152 -3.32 18.43 -0.39
CA CYS A 152 -2.64 17.88 0.78
C CYS A 152 -1.17 18.19 0.59
N LEU A 153 -0.62 19.08 1.41
CA LEU A 153 0.83 19.15 1.57
C LEU A 153 1.25 17.79 2.11
N GLY A 154 1.77 16.94 1.24
CA GLY A 154 2.45 15.73 1.70
C GLY A 154 3.51 16.18 2.69
N VAL A 155 3.59 15.52 3.84
CA VAL A 155 4.84 15.58 4.60
C VAL A 155 5.91 15.11 3.61
N PRO A 156 6.95 15.92 3.31
CA PRO A 156 8.01 15.47 2.43
C PRO A 156 8.45 14.11 2.95
N ALA A 157 8.38 13.07 2.11
CA ALA A 157 9.00 11.81 2.47
C ALA A 157 10.44 12.17 2.82
N VAL A 158 10.88 11.84 4.04
CA VAL A 158 12.27 12.05 4.43
C VAL A 158 13.07 11.30 3.38
N ALA A 159 13.76 12.04 2.50
CA ALA A 159 14.55 11.44 1.45
C ALA A 159 15.46 10.42 2.12
N GLU A 160 15.27 9.12 1.81
CA GLU A 160 16.10 8.08 2.39
C GLU A 160 17.55 8.46 2.06
N LYS A 161 18.36 8.73 3.09
CA LYS A 161 19.78 9.02 2.90
C LYS A 161 20.36 7.85 2.11
N LEU A 162 21.05 8.16 1.00
CA LEU A 162 21.81 7.18 0.23
C LEU A 162 22.63 6.29 1.18
N VAL A 163 22.22 5.03 1.31
CA VAL A 163 22.90 4.04 2.16
C VAL A 163 23.95 3.34 1.30
N PHE A 164 25.21 3.37 1.74
CA PHE A 164 26.30 2.74 1.00
C PHE A 164 26.38 1.23 1.26
N TRP A 165 27.04 0.54 0.34
CA TRP A 165 27.13 -0.90 0.19
C TRP A 165 27.93 -1.65 1.30
N PRO A 166 27.52 -2.89 1.65
CA PRO A 166 26.26 -3.55 1.28
C PRO A 166 25.12 -3.20 2.24
N GLY A 167 24.12 -2.49 1.69
CA GLY A 167 22.70 -2.44 2.07
C GLY A 167 22.32 -2.39 3.55
N GLY A 168 22.17 -1.19 4.11
CA GLY A 168 21.41 -1.00 5.36
C GLY A 168 22.17 -0.37 6.52
N GLY A 169 23.31 0.27 6.26
CA GLY A 169 24.14 0.92 7.28
C GLY A 169 23.42 1.99 8.09
N GLY A 170 22.89 1.61 9.25
CA GLY A 170 22.53 2.52 10.33
C GLY A 170 23.78 3.08 11.03
N MET A 171 23.69 4.30 11.58
CA MET A 171 24.71 4.85 12.46
C MET A 171 24.19 4.83 13.90
N LEU A 172 24.80 4.03 14.78
CA LEU A 172 24.79 4.34 16.22
C LEU A 172 26.17 4.83 16.63
N ASP A 173 26.21 5.57 17.74
CA ASP A 173 27.45 5.85 18.44
C ASP A 173 28.14 4.53 18.85
N SER A 174 29.47 4.55 18.87
CA SER A 174 30.32 3.42 19.26
C SER A 174 30.20 3.05 20.74
N THR A 175 29.57 3.93 21.53
CA THR A 175 29.32 3.80 22.97
C THR A 175 28.05 3.01 23.29
N GLU A 176 27.13 2.86 22.31
CA GLU A 176 25.83 2.22 22.50
C GLU A 176 25.85 0.75 22.06
N VAL A 177 26.50 -0.07 22.89
CA VAL A 177 26.51 -1.53 22.78
C VAL A 177 25.72 -2.16 23.93
N PRO A 178 25.11 -3.34 23.75
CA PRO A 178 24.50 -4.08 24.84
C PRO A 178 25.56 -4.49 25.87
N THR A 179 25.16 -4.50 27.14
CA THR A 179 26.02 -4.93 28.26
C THR A 179 25.97 -6.45 28.47
N LYS A 180 24.91 -7.10 28.02
CA LYS A 180 24.63 -8.54 28.15
C LYS A 180 24.55 -9.19 26.78
N ALA A 181 23.58 -8.81 25.94
CA ALA A 181 23.30 -9.48 24.67
C ALA A 181 22.45 -8.65 23.72
N TYR A 182 22.55 -8.93 22.43
CA TYR A 182 21.49 -8.62 21.48
C TYR A 182 20.39 -9.67 21.65
N THR A 183 19.16 -9.23 21.80
CA THR A 183 17.99 -10.10 21.87
C THR A 183 17.06 -9.81 20.71
N ILE A 184 16.34 -10.82 20.22
CA ILE A 184 15.33 -10.70 19.18
C ILE A 184 13.95 -10.92 19.79
N VAL A 185 12.96 -10.18 19.32
CA VAL A 185 11.56 -10.34 19.71
C VAL A 185 10.71 -10.16 18.46
N GLY A 186 9.57 -10.86 18.39
CA GLY A 186 8.73 -10.79 17.20
C GLY A 186 7.29 -11.22 17.42
N SER A 187 6.56 -11.34 16.31
CA SER A 187 5.16 -11.76 16.30
C SER A 187 4.94 -13.14 16.93
N TRP A 188 5.88 -14.06 16.78
CA TRP A 188 5.81 -15.42 17.36
C TRP A 188 5.82 -15.45 18.89
N THR A 189 6.36 -14.42 19.55
CA THR A 189 6.27 -14.27 21.02
C THR A 189 5.27 -13.20 21.44
N SER A 190 4.41 -12.73 20.54
CA SER A 190 3.51 -11.59 20.77
C SER A 190 4.24 -10.35 21.29
N TRP A 191 5.46 -10.10 20.80
CA TRP A 191 6.31 -8.99 21.25
C TRP A 191 6.69 -9.04 22.73
N THR A 192 6.64 -10.23 23.33
CA THR A 192 7.05 -10.47 24.73
C THR A 192 8.24 -11.43 24.78
N ASN A 193 8.91 -11.54 25.94
CA ASN A 193 9.97 -12.53 26.17
C ASN A 193 11.11 -12.50 25.11
N PRO A 194 11.91 -11.42 25.07
CA PRO A 194 13.01 -11.28 24.11
C PRO A 194 14.05 -12.40 24.27
N GLN A 195 14.48 -12.99 23.16
CA GLN A 195 15.36 -14.16 23.13
C GLN A 195 16.78 -13.78 22.70
N ALA A 196 17.80 -14.27 23.40
CA ALA A 196 19.18 -13.93 23.08
C ALA A 196 19.61 -14.46 21.70
N MET A 197 20.27 -13.60 20.92
CA MET A 197 20.93 -13.98 19.67
C MET A 197 22.28 -14.63 19.96
N GLU A 198 22.62 -15.67 19.22
CA GLU A 198 23.87 -16.41 19.32
C GLU A 198 25.00 -15.63 18.64
N LYS A 199 26.15 -15.47 19.31
CA LYS A 199 27.33 -14.87 18.67
C LYS A 199 27.97 -15.90 17.74
N GLU A 200 27.90 -15.66 16.43
CA GLU A 200 28.45 -16.56 15.40
C GLU A 200 29.91 -16.22 15.05
N ASP A 201 30.23 -14.93 14.98
CA ASP A 201 31.57 -14.41 14.62
C ASP A 201 31.81 -13.02 15.26
N GLU A 202 32.96 -12.41 15.02
CA GLU A 202 33.23 -11.02 15.43
C GLU A 202 32.22 -10.07 14.76
N GLY A 203 31.34 -9.49 15.58
CA GLY A 203 30.29 -8.57 15.13
C GLY A 203 29.11 -9.27 14.44
N VAL A 204 29.00 -10.60 14.47
CA VAL A 204 27.89 -11.34 13.85
C VAL A 204 27.08 -12.07 14.91
N TYR A 205 25.79 -11.78 14.97
CA TYR A 205 24.84 -12.37 15.91
C TYR A 205 23.67 -12.99 15.15
N GLY A 206 23.38 -14.26 15.39
CA GLY A 206 22.38 -15.04 14.67
C GLY A 206 21.22 -15.51 15.54
N TYR A 207 20.03 -15.63 14.96
CA TYR A 207 18.89 -16.29 15.59
C TYR A 207 18.05 -17.01 14.52
N THR A 208 17.53 -18.19 14.84
CA THR A 208 16.67 -18.95 13.93
C THR A 208 15.21 -18.64 14.21
N VAL A 209 14.54 -18.02 13.24
CA VAL A 209 13.10 -17.77 13.26
C VAL A 209 12.40 -18.88 12.48
N THR A 210 11.40 -19.51 13.09
CA THR A 210 10.52 -20.47 12.43
C THR A 210 9.23 -19.77 12.03
N LEU A 211 8.89 -19.81 10.74
CA LEU A 211 7.64 -19.22 10.27
C LEU A 211 6.44 -19.98 10.82
N GLY A 212 5.48 -19.24 11.40
CA GLY A 212 4.18 -19.80 11.75
C GLY A 212 3.31 -20.11 10.52
N GLU A 213 2.06 -20.48 10.78
CA GLU A 213 1.09 -20.84 9.74
C GLU A 213 0.72 -19.70 8.77
N ASN A 214 1.09 -18.46 9.08
CA ASN A 214 0.87 -17.31 8.22
C ASN A 214 1.95 -17.17 7.14
N CYS A 215 3.01 -17.98 7.19
CA CYS A 215 4.18 -17.91 6.31
C CYS A 215 4.86 -16.54 6.31
N TRP A 216 4.68 -15.74 7.35
CA TRP A 216 5.44 -14.51 7.57
C TRP A 216 5.61 -14.28 9.07
N GLU A 217 6.69 -13.60 9.46
CA GLU A 217 6.94 -13.18 10.84
C GLU A 217 7.55 -11.77 10.86
N MET A 218 7.18 -10.97 11.86
CA MET A 218 7.73 -9.64 12.11
C MET A 218 8.66 -9.66 13.32
N PHE A 219 9.73 -8.87 13.29
CA PHE A 219 10.66 -8.81 14.42
C PHE A 219 11.37 -7.46 14.60
N GLN A 220 11.93 -7.30 15.80
CA GLN A 220 12.85 -6.24 16.23
C GLN A 220 14.03 -6.87 16.98
N ILE A 221 15.09 -6.08 17.19
CA ILE A 221 16.25 -6.50 18.00
C ILE A 221 16.37 -5.53 19.18
N TRP A 222 16.28 -6.03 20.40
CA TRP A 222 16.38 -5.24 21.62
C TRP A 222 17.79 -5.40 22.22
N LEU A 223 18.35 -4.33 22.78
CA LEU A 223 19.60 -4.40 23.50
C LEU A 223 19.31 -4.81 24.94
N ASP A 224 19.97 -5.86 25.43
CA ASP A 224 19.82 -6.37 26.81
C ASP A 224 18.39 -6.82 27.19
N GLY A 225 17.51 -7.00 26.20
CA GLY A 225 16.09 -7.29 26.41
C GLY A 225 15.26 -6.08 26.85
N ASP A 226 15.77 -4.87 26.63
CA ASP A 226 15.17 -3.60 27.03
C ASP A 226 14.36 -2.99 25.86
N ASP A 227 13.06 -2.75 26.07
CA ASP A 227 12.14 -2.17 25.08
C ASP A 227 12.28 -0.65 24.91
N ASP A 228 13.10 -0.01 25.75
CA ASP A 228 13.54 1.38 25.55
C ASP A 228 14.79 1.48 24.65
N ARG A 229 15.45 0.34 24.36
CA ARG A 229 16.70 0.27 23.58
C ARG A 229 16.56 -0.66 22.38
N VAL A 230 15.74 -0.24 21.42
CA VAL A 230 15.34 -1.06 20.27
C VAL A 230 16.12 -0.68 19.02
N LEU A 231 16.72 -1.66 18.35
CA LEU A 231 17.11 -1.56 16.94
C LEU A 231 15.90 -1.93 16.07
N HIS A 232 15.57 -1.04 15.14
CA HIS A 232 14.43 -1.18 14.26
C HIS A 232 14.75 -0.60 12.87
N PRO A 233 13.99 -0.96 11.83
CA PRO A 233 14.08 -0.26 10.56
C PRO A 233 13.38 1.11 10.63
N GLY A 234 13.71 2.01 9.70
CA GLY A 234 13.07 3.32 9.60
C GLY A 234 11.62 3.31 9.11
N ARG A 235 11.05 2.13 8.81
CA ARG A 235 9.67 1.95 8.34
C ARG A 235 9.10 0.61 8.78
N SER A 236 7.78 0.51 8.80
CA SER A 236 7.09 -0.76 9.06
C SER A 236 7.35 -1.78 7.95
N ARG A 237 7.43 -3.07 8.31
CA ARG A 237 7.56 -4.20 7.38
C ARG A 237 8.73 -4.07 6.42
N ALA A 238 9.86 -3.65 6.96
CA ALA A 238 11.03 -3.46 6.14
C ALA A 238 11.58 -4.82 5.68
N GLY A 239 11.96 -4.90 4.40
CA GLY A 239 12.63 -6.07 3.85
C GLY A 239 14.09 -6.18 4.32
N LYS A 240 14.78 -7.20 3.84
CA LYS A 240 16.21 -7.40 4.10
C LYS A 240 17.01 -6.16 3.70
N ALA A 241 18.11 -5.92 4.41
CA ALA A 241 19.02 -4.80 4.13
C ALA A 241 18.41 -3.39 4.29
N ALA A 242 17.26 -3.26 4.97
CA ALA A 242 16.72 -1.96 5.36
C ALA A 242 17.66 -1.26 6.34
N GLY A 243 17.74 0.07 6.25
CA GLY A 243 18.53 0.90 7.17
C GLY A 243 18.10 0.70 8.62
N ILE A 244 19.07 0.51 9.51
CA ILE A 244 18.84 0.33 10.95
C ILE A 244 18.83 1.70 11.66
N ALA A 245 17.84 1.91 12.51
CA ALA A 245 17.70 3.03 13.44
C ALA A 245 17.69 2.52 14.89
N GLY A 246 17.69 3.44 15.85
CA GLY A 246 17.85 3.14 17.28
C GLY A 246 19.31 3.22 17.75
N PRO A 247 19.60 2.86 19.02
CA PRO A 247 18.70 2.22 19.97
C PRO A 247 17.81 3.27 20.64
N GLU A 248 16.51 3.22 20.39
CA GLU A 248 15.54 4.13 20.98
C GLU A 248 14.21 3.41 21.23
N ARG A 249 13.35 3.98 22.06
CA ARG A 249 12.02 3.42 22.31
C ARG A 249 11.13 3.67 21.10
N VAL A 250 10.68 2.61 20.46
CA VAL A 250 9.70 2.67 19.36
C VAL A 250 8.60 1.64 19.52
N GLY A 251 7.45 1.91 18.91
CA GLY A 251 6.37 0.92 18.84
C GLY A 251 6.75 -0.26 17.94
N VAL A 252 6.11 -1.41 18.20
CA VAL A 252 6.31 -2.68 17.47
C VAL A 252 6.02 -2.60 15.96
N HIS A 253 5.37 -1.52 15.51
CA HIS A 253 5.08 -1.28 14.10
C HIS A 253 6.35 -0.99 13.28
N MET A 254 7.44 -0.50 13.89
CA MET A 254 8.73 -0.35 13.23
C MET A 254 9.48 -1.70 13.26
N ASN A 255 9.26 -2.56 12.26
CA ASN A 255 9.74 -3.93 12.28
C ASN A 255 10.27 -4.40 10.92
N TRP A 256 11.15 -5.40 10.95
CA TRP A 256 11.49 -6.18 9.78
C TRP A 256 10.43 -7.25 9.55
N LEU A 257 10.19 -7.59 8.28
CA LEU A 257 9.26 -8.64 7.86
C LEU A 257 10.03 -9.75 7.14
N ILE A 258 10.01 -10.95 7.69
CA ILE A 258 10.35 -12.18 6.97
C ILE A 258 9.07 -12.63 6.27
N ASP A 259 9.05 -12.55 4.94
CA ASP A 259 7.88 -12.88 4.15
C ASP A 259 8.13 -14.12 3.28
N GLY A 260 7.60 -15.25 3.74
CA GLY A 260 7.65 -16.54 3.04
C GLY A 260 6.56 -16.73 2.00
N ARG A 261 5.63 -15.78 1.84
CA ARG A 261 4.51 -15.94 0.91
C ARG A 261 4.97 -15.80 -0.55
N ALA A 262 4.23 -16.45 -1.46
CA ALA A 262 4.41 -16.21 -2.89
C ALA A 262 3.95 -14.78 -3.21
N VAL A 263 4.78 -14.01 -3.91
CA VAL A 263 4.35 -12.73 -4.48
C VAL A 263 3.51 -13.05 -5.72
N LEU A 264 2.20 -13.15 -5.54
CA LEU A 264 1.25 -13.20 -6.65
C LEU A 264 1.15 -11.79 -7.23
N GLY A 265 1.99 -11.51 -8.22
CA GLY A 265 1.80 -10.35 -9.09
C GLY A 265 0.62 -10.59 -10.04
N PRO A 266 -0.01 -9.54 -10.58
CA PRO A 266 -1.01 -9.72 -11.63
C PRO A 266 -0.36 -10.44 -12.81
N GLU A 267 -0.78 -11.68 -13.09
CA GLU A 267 -0.48 -12.35 -14.35
C GLU A 267 -1.00 -11.51 -15.51
N GLY A 268 -0.11 -11.14 -16.44
CA GLY A 268 -0.51 -10.39 -17.63
C GLY A 268 0.55 -9.58 -18.36
N GLU A 269 1.84 -9.94 -18.33
CA GLU A 269 2.80 -9.53 -19.37
C GLU A 269 3.66 -10.73 -19.76
N GLU A 270 3.38 -11.32 -20.93
CA GLU A 270 4.31 -12.21 -21.62
C GLU A 270 5.64 -11.46 -21.82
N TYR A 271 6.71 -11.93 -21.18
CA TYR A 271 8.06 -11.58 -21.63
C TYR A 271 8.28 -12.26 -22.98
N ASP A 272 8.26 -11.46 -24.04
CA ASP A 272 8.64 -11.90 -25.38
C ASP A 272 10.10 -12.38 -25.37
N GLN A 273 10.29 -13.69 -25.53
CA GLN A 273 11.61 -14.35 -25.60
C GLN A 273 12.38 -14.04 -26.90
N ALA A 274 11.88 -13.17 -27.79
CA ALA A 274 12.49 -12.91 -29.10
C ALA A 274 13.46 -11.70 -29.18
N ALA A 275 13.80 -11.03 -28.07
CA ALA A 275 14.62 -9.80 -28.11
C ALA A 275 15.94 -9.84 -27.30
N LEU A 276 16.64 -10.97 -27.29
CA LEU A 276 18.07 -10.97 -26.95
C LEU A 276 18.90 -10.99 -28.23
N PRO A 277 19.84 -10.03 -28.43
CA PRO A 277 20.76 -10.09 -29.55
C PRO A 277 21.66 -11.32 -29.41
N ASP A 278 21.92 -11.99 -30.54
CA ASP A 278 22.99 -12.99 -30.70
C ASP A 278 24.32 -12.36 -30.25
N VAL A 279 24.73 -12.62 -29.00
CA VAL A 279 26.09 -12.33 -28.54
C VAL A 279 26.77 -13.66 -28.33
N ALA A 280 27.75 -13.89 -29.21
CA ALA A 280 28.59 -15.07 -29.25
C ALA A 280 29.23 -15.37 -27.89
N ALA A 281 29.39 -16.66 -27.63
CA ALA A 281 30.07 -17.23 -26.49
C ALA A 281 31.37 -16.50 -26.13
N GLY A 282 31.45 -16.08 -24.87
CA GLY A 282 32.68 -15.64 -24.23
C GLY A 282 32.87 -14.13 -24.21
N ASP A 283 32.10 -13.42 -23.38
CA ASP A 283 32.63 -12.31 -22.59
C ASP A 283 31.74 -12.06 -21.36
N LEU A 284 32.41 -11.93 -20.22
CA LEU A 284 31.86 -11.84 -18.87
C LEU A 284 31.25 -10.46 -18.59
N ILE A 285 30.01 -10.41 -18.12
CA ILE A 285 29.54 -9.33 -17.22
C ILE A 285 29.16 -9.98 -15.88
N MET A 286 29.99 -9.71 -14.88
CA MET A 286 29.83 -10.18 -13.50
C MET A 286 28.72 -9.43 -12.76
N GLN A 287 27.85 -10.17 -12.06
CA GLN A 287 27.42 -9.78 -10.71
C GLN A 287 28.15 -10.71 -9.71
N PRO A 288 28.65 -10.22 -8.56
CA PRO A 288 29.51 -11.00 -7.68
C PRO A 288 28.73 -11.97 -6.76
N TYR A 289 29.05 -13.27 -6.89
CA TYR A 289 29.14 -14.39 -5.90
C TYR A 289 28.03 -14.60 -4.85
N ALA A 290 27.53 -15.80 -4.50
CA ALA A 290 28.06 -17.19 -4.48
C ALA A 290 26.86 -18.19 -4.54
N GLY A 291 26.90 -19.45 -4.98
CA GLY A 291 27.96 -20.39 -5.32
C GLY A 291 27.35 -21.64 -6.02
N THR A 292 28.24 -22.56 -6.37
CA THR A 292 28.18 -23.66 -7.35
C THR A 292 27.05 -24.71 -7.26
N GLY A 293 26.47 -25.07 -8.42
CA GLY A 293 26.10 -26.47 -8.75
C GLY A 293 24.81 -26.71 -9.56
N GLY A 294 24.93 -27.37 -10.73
CA GLY A 294 23.87 -28.24 -11.28
C GLY A 294 23.10 -27.71 -12.50
N ALA A 295 23.16 -28.46 -13.61
CA ALA A 295 22.42 -28.26 -14.83
C ALA A 295 20.98 -28.82 -14.76
N ASP A 296 20.14 -28.36 -15.69
CA ASP A 296 18.81 -28.82 -16.08
C ASP A 296 17.57 -28.18 -15.41
N GLY A 297 16.84 -27.39 -16.22
CA GLY A 297 15.38 -27.31 -16.21
C GLY A 297 14.70 -26.29 -15.29
N MET A 298 14.07 -25.27 -15.91
CA MET A 298 13.12 -24.28 -15.35
C MET A 298 13.72 -23.23 -14.40
N ILE A 299 13.59 -21.93 -14.72
CA ILE A 299 13.93 -20.82 -13.82
C ILE A 299 12.64 -20.08 -13.46
N GLU A 300 12.09 -20.38 -12.28
CA GLU A 300 11.28 -19.44 -11.50
C GLU A 300 12.18 -18.26 -11.10
N LEU A 301 11.71 -17.01 -11.24
CA LEU A 301 12.41 -15.85 -10.69
C LEU A 301 12.37 -15.92 -9.14
N PRO A 302 13.48 -16.18 -8.44
CA PRO A 302 13.46 -16.35 -7.00
C PRO A 302 13.53 -14.98 -6.33
N ARG A 303 12.43 -14.55 -5.70
CA ARG A 303 12.62 -13.91 -4.38
C ARG A 303 12.98 -15.06 -3.46
N GLY A 304 14.28 -15.27 -3.19
CA GLY A 304 14.84 -16.42 -2.45
C GLY A 304 14.39 -16.61 -1.00
N ASP A 305 13.28 -15.98 -0.60
CA ASP A 305 12.75 -15.96 0.75
C ASP A 305 11.39 -16.68 0.86
N ARG A 306 10.88 -17.36 -0.19
CA ARG A 306 9.62 -18.14 -0.11
C ARG A 306 9.72 -19.26 0.94
N GLY A 307 8.68 -19.46 1.74
CA GLY A 307 8.65 -20.39 2.86
C GLY A 307 7.28 -21.06 3.02
N TRP A 308 7.24 -22.07 3.88
CA TRP A 308 6.04 -22.82 4.28
C TRP A 308 5.90 -22.75 5.81
N PRO A 309 4.75 -23.13 6.40
CA PRO A 309 4.63 -23.23 7.85
C PRO A 309 5.70 -24.18 8.42
N GLY A 310 6.49 -23.70 9.37
CA GLY A 310 7.64 -24.42 9.92
C GLY A 310 8.96 -24.19 9.18
N ALA A 311 8.98 -23.42 8.08
CA ALA A 311 10.22 -23.04 7.43
C ALA A 311 11.08 -22.18 8.36
N GLU A 312 12.34 -22.56 8.50
CA GLU A 312 13.33 -21.88 9.34
C GLU A 312 14.18 -20.90 8.54
N TYR A 313 14.36 -19.71 9.11
CA TYR A 313 15.18 -18.61 8.60
C TYR A 313 16.22 -18.22 9.62
N ARG A 314 17.48 -18.10 9.20
CA ARG A 314 18.55 -17.59 10.05
C ARG A 314 18.68 -16.08 9.88
N VAL A 315 18.20 -15.33 10.87
CA VAL A 315 18.38 -13.88 10.97
C VAL A 315 19.78 -13.59 11.50
N ARG A 316 20.52 -12.70 10.84
CA ARG A 316 21.85 -12.24 11.28
C ARG A 316 21.89 -10.72 11.40
N LEU A 317 22.31 -10.24 12.58
CA LEU A 317 22.78 -8.89 12.80
C LEU A 317 24.30 -8.86 12.58
N ARG A 318 24.78 -8.03 11.65
CA ARG A 318 26.20 -7.79 11.42
C ARG A 318 26.59 -6.40 11.87
N ILE A 319 27.73 -6.29 12.52
CA ILE A 319 28.26 -5.06 13.11
C ILE A 319 29.71 -4.89 12.65
N ALA A 320 30.00 -3.78 11.98
CA ALA A 320 31.34 -3.40 11.53
C ALA A 320 31.62 -1.95 11.94
N GLY A 321 32.25 -1.76 13.10
CA GLY A 321 32.45 -0.45 13.70
C GLY A 321 31.11 0.23 14.02
N LYS A 322 30.84 1.38 13.41
CA LYS A 322 29.56 2.10 13.55
C LYS A 322 28.44 1.58 12.65
N TRP A 323 28.74 0.65 11.75
CA TRP A 323 27.78 0.17 10.75
C TRP A 323 27.10 -1.10 11.24
N ARG A 324 25.79 -1.17 11.06
CA ARG A 324 24.99 -2.35 11.37
C ARG A 324 24.11 -2.71 10.19
N THR A 325 23.92 -4.01 9.94
CA THR A 325 22.97 -4.54 8.95
C THR A 325 22.24 -5.76 9.50
N VAL A 326 21.00 -5.95 9.05
CA VAL A 326 20.18 -7.12 9.36
C VAL A 326 19.84 -7.81 8.04
N GLU A 327 20.18 -9.09 7.99
CA GLU A 327 19.89 -9.99 6.87
C GLU A 327 19.28 -11.28 7.39
N TRP A 328 18.67 -12.05 6.50
CA TRP A 328 18.23 -13.40 6.80
C TRP A 328 18.32 -14.28 5.57
N GLU A 329 18.48 -15.57 5.80
CA GLU A 329 18.44 -16.61 4.76
C GLU A 329 17.59 -17.78 5.22
N ARG A 330 16.87 -18.42 4.31
CA ARG A 330 16.16 -19.67 4.61
C ARG A 330 17.18 -20.80 4.78
N ILE A 331 17.12 -21.51 5.91
CA ILE A 331 18.01 -22.63 6.24
C ILE A 331 17.33 -24.00 6.21
N SER A 332 16.01 -24.03 6.10
CA SER A 332 15.23 -25.26 5.98
C SER A 332 15.12 -25.71 4.51
N ASP A 333 15.27 -27.03 4.31
CA ASP A 333 15.00 -27.68 3.03
C ASP A 333 13.48 -27.84 2.81
N ILE A 334 13.05 -27.76 1.54
CA ILE A 334 11.65 -27.99 1.16
C ILE A 334 11.23 -29.40 1.64
N PRO A 335 10.10 -29.56 2.35
CA PRO A 335 9.69 -30.86 2.86
C PRO A 335 9.46 -31.83 1.70
N LEU A 336 10.21 -32.94 1.67
CA LEU A 336 10.16 -33.92 0.57
C LEU A 336 8.92 -34.82 0.56
N SER A 337 8.03 -34.75 1.57
CA SER A 337 6.78 -35.53 1.60
C SER A 337 5.79 -35.07 2.68
N LEU A 338 4.48 -35.21 2.39
CA LEU A 338 3.33 -34.96 3.29
C LEU A 338 3.29 -35.81 4.58
N GLU A 339 4.18 -36.78 4.79
CA GLU A 339 4.09 -37.74 5.92
C GLU A 339 4.71 -37.23 7.23
N ALA A 340 5.53 -36.19 7.18
CA ALA A 340 5.89 -35.44 8.37
C ALA A 340 4.74 -34.48 8.66
N GLY A 341 3.74 -34.96 9.41
CA GLY A 341 2.62 -34.13 9.84
C GLY A 341 3.13 -32.77 10.28
N VAL A 342 2.51 -31.71 9.73
CA VAL A 342 2.75 -30.32 10.13
C VAL A 342 2.93 -30.33 11.65
N PRO A 343 4.09 -29.87 12.19
CA PRO A 343 4.30 -29.83 13.62
C PRO A 343 3.05 -29.24 14.25
N ASP A 344 2.52 -29.87 15.30
CA ASP A 344 1.20 -29.62 15.91
C ASP A 344 0.98 -28.14 16.29
N THR A 345 0.79 -27.29 15.28
CA THR A 345 0.40 -25.90 15.39
C THR A 345 -1.11 -25.94 15.42
N ALA A 346 -1.66 -25.53 16.56
CA ALA A 346 -3.04 -25.71 16.95
C ALA A 346 -4.02 -25.56 15.78
N LYS A 347 -4.84 -26.60 15.52
CA LYS A 347 -5.94 -26.59 14.53
C LYS A 347 -6.71 -25.27 14.62
N GLY A 348 -6.42 -24.34 13.72
CA GLY A 348 -7.07 -23.04 13.68
C GLY A 348 -8.55 -23.18 13.36
N LYS A 349 -9.37 -22.28 13.92
CA LYS A 349 -10.78 -22.16 13.54
C LYS A 349 -10.91 -21.24 12.35
N TYR A 350 -11.83 -21.55 11.45
CA TYR A 350 -12.14 -20.73 10.28
C TYR A 350 -13.53 -20.14 10.43
N PHE A 351 -13.67 -18.89 10.01
CA PHE A 351 -14.90 -18.13 10.13
C PHE A 351 -15.23 -17.49 8.79
N VAL A 352 -16.48 -17.58 8.37
CA VAL A 352 -16.96 -16.79 7.24
C VAL A 352 -17.41 -15.42 7.75
N ALA A 353 -16.93 -14.37 7.09
CA ALA A 353 -17.32 -13.00 7.35
C ALA A 353 -17.76 -12.33 6.04
N GLY A 354 -18.99 -11.82 5.99
CA GLY A 354 -19.53 -11.23 4.77
C GLY A 354 -20.64 -10.23 5.00
N SER A 355 -21.14 -9.62 3.93
CA SER A 355 -22.18 -8.59 4.01
C SER A 355 -23.48 -9.12 4.63
N PHE A 356 -23.74 -10.43 4.62
CA PHE A 356 -24.89 -11.06 5.26
C PHE A 356 -24.82 -11.15 6.79
N ASN A 357 -23.65 -10.97 7.38
CA ASN A 357 -23.45 -10.92 8.83
C ASN A 357 -22.68 -9.66 9.27
N HIS A 358 -22.69 -8.61 8.44
CA HIS A 358 -21.95 -7.37 8.66
C HIS A 358 -20.45 -7.59 8.89
N TYR A 359 -19.87 -8.54 8.14
CA TYR A 359 -18.50 -9.03 8.29
C TYR A 359 -18.19 -9.52 9.72
N GLY A 360 -19.19 -9.97 10.47
CA GLY A 360 -19.01 -10.70 11.72
C GLY A 360 -18.46 -12.10 11.49
N PHE A 361 -17.99 -12.75 12.55
CA PHE A 361 -17.41 -14.09 12.45
C PHE A 361 -18.48 -15.17 12.62
N GLN A 362 -18.72 -15.96 11.57
CA GLN A 362 -19.53 -17.16 11.64
C GLN A 362 -18.63 -18.39 11.53
N GLU A 363 -18.50 -19.17 12.60
CA GLU A 363 -17.62 -20.34 12.64
C GLU A 363 -18.00 -21.37 11.57
N MET A 364 -16.98 -21.92 10.91
CA MET A 364 -17.08 -23.04 9.98
C MET A 364 -16.86 -24.34 10.71
N SER A 365 -17.71 -25.33 10.42
CA SER A 365 -17.57 -26.69 10.95
C SER A 365 -16.57 -27.47 10.11
N ALA A 366 -15.59 -28.09 10.76
CA ALA A 366 -14.69 -29.02 10.10
C ALA A 366 -15.46 -30.26 9.61
N ASP A 367 -15.17 -30.73 8.41
CA ASP A 367 -15.71 -31.97 7.88
C ASP A 367 -15.02 -33.16 8.57
N PHE A 368 -15.82 -34.10 9.09
CA PHE A 368 -15.31 -35.28 9.79
C PHE A 368 -14.76 -36.34 8.83
N VAL A 369 -15.09 -36.26 7.55
CA VAL A 369 -14.73 -37.23 6.51
C VAL A 369 -13.52 -36.76 5.70
N ALA A 370 -13.46 -35.46 5.35
CA ALA A 370 -12.37 -34.88 4.58
C ALA A 370 -11.51 -33.94 5.45
N ALA A 371 -10.30 -34.39 5.79
CA ALA A 371 -9.34 -33.58 6.54
C ALA A 371 -9.02 -32.28 5.77
N GLY A 372 -9.02 -31.15 6.48
CA GLY A 372 -8.73 -29.83 5.89
C GLY A 372 -9.92 -29.16 5.20
N VAL A 373 -11.11 -29.78 5.20
CA VAL A 373 -12.34 -29.18 4.67
C VAL A 373 -13.17 -28.58 5.80
N TYR A 374 -13.66 -27.36 5.60
CA TYR A 374 -14.49 -26.61 6.53
C TYR A 374 -15.70 -26.08 5.79
N ASN A 375 -16.87 -26.08 6.42
CA ASN A 375 -18.08 -25.58 5.78
C ASN A 375 -19.03 -24.89 6.75
N THR A 376 -19.85 -23.98 6.22
CA THR A 376 -20.94 -23.34 6.95
C THR A 376 -22.06 -22.95 6.00
N GLU A 377 -23.27 -22.79 6.51
CA GLU A 377 -24.43 -22.33 5.72
C GLU A 377 -24.73 -20.86 5.99
N VAL A 378 -24.91 -20.07 4.93
CA VAL A 378 -25.21 -18.64 5.00
C VAL A 378 -26.52 -18.34 4.29
N THR A 379 -27.29 -17.38 4.82
CA THR A 379 -28.54 -16.92 4.22
C THR A 379 -28.32 -15.61 3.49
N LEU A 380 -28.81 -15.49 2.27
CA LEU A 380 -28.74 -14.24 1.49
C LEU A 380 -29.88 -13.29 1.87
N TRP A 381 -29.53 -12.07 2.29
CA TRP A 381 -30.50 -11.01 2.57
C TRP A 381 -30.69 -10.07 1.38
N ARG A 382 -29.79 -10.14 0.40
CA ARG A 382 -29.77 -9.38 -0.86
C ARG A 382 -29.49 -10.35 -2.01
N THR A 383 -29.74 -9.90 -3.24
CA THR A 383 -29.48 -10.73 -4.44
C THR A 383 -28.00 -10.93 -4.74
N ARG A 384 -27.14 -10.13 -4.09
CA ARG A 384 -25.69 -10.26 -4.08
C ARG A 384 -25.18 -10.03 -2.68
N GLU A 385 -24.36 -10.95 -2.20
CA GLU A 385 -23.62 -10.80 -0.95
C GLU A 385 -22.15 -11.08 -1.21
N TYR A 386 -21.30 -10.46 -0.40
CA TYR A 386 -19.85 -10.55 -0.48
C TYR A 386 -19.31 -11.21 0.77
N PHE A 387 -18.26 -12.02 0.67
CA PHE A 387 -17.65 -12.64 1.84
C PHE A 387 -16.16 -12.90 1.67
N GLN A 388 -15.53 -13.13 2.82
CA GLN A 388 -14.16 -13.58 3.02
C GLN A 388 -14.16 -14.67 4.09
N ILE A 389 -13.03 -15.35 4.22
CA ILE A 389 -12.81 -16.30 5.30
C ILE A 389 -11.72 -15.72 6.19
N VAL A 390 -11.88 -15.83 7.50
CA VAL A 390 -10.94 -15.30 8.48
C VAL A 390 -10.56 -16.43 9.43
N ARG A 391 -9.27 -16.57 9.69
CA ARG A 391 -8.75 -17.58 10.61
C ARG A 391 -8.64 -16.99 12.01
N ASN A 392 -9.05 -17.76 13.03
CA ASN A 392 -8.92 -17.44 14.45
C ASN A 392 -9.46 -16.06 14.86
N GLU A 393 -10.50 -15.58 14.18
CA GLU A 393 -11.08 -14.24 14.40
C GLU A 393 -10.06 -13.10 14.23
N ASP A 394 -8.99 -13.32 13.46
CA ASP A 394 -7.91 -12.37 13.24
C ASP A 394 -7.93 -11.82 11.81
N TRP A 395 -8.27 -10.53 11.64
CA TRP A 395 -8.27 -9.87 10.33
C TRP A 395 -6.88 -9.73 9.71
N GLN A 396 -5.81 -10.02 10.45
CA GLN A 396 -4.49 -10.18 9.86
C GLN A 396 -4.28 -11.56 9.22
N GLN A 397 -5.29 -12.44 9.28
CA GLN A 397 -5.31 -13.79 8.74
C GLN A 397 -6.56 -13.97 7.86
N MET A 398 -6.82 -13.00 6.96
CA MET A 398 -7.87 -13.11 5.95
C MET A 398 -7.45 -14.04 4.84
N ILE A 399 -8.39 -14.85 4.40
CA ILE A 399 -8.37 -15.69 3.22
C ILE A 399 -9.38 -15.07 2.24
N TYR A 400 -8.92 -14.70 1.07
CA TYR A 400 -9.64 -13.82 0.14
C TYR A 400 -9.32 -14.19 -1.31
N PRO A 401 -10.13 -13.77 -2.29
CA PRO A 401 -9.78 -13.98 -3.68
C PRO A 401 -8.68 -13.03 -4.14
N VAL A 402 -7.74 -13.51 -4.95
CA VAL A 402 -6.68 -12.66 -5.52
C VAL A 402 -7.25 -11.54 -6.42
N TYR A 403 -8.43 -11.76 -7.00
CA TYR A 403 -9.08 -10.79 -7.90
C TYR A 403 -10.40 -10.26 -7.34
N LYS A 404 -10.68 -8.96 -7.54
CA LYS A 404 -11.93 -8.32 -7.09
C LYS A 404 -13.20 -8.90 -7.76
N THR A 405 -13.08 -9.56 -8.91
CA THR A 405 -14.20 -10.17 -9.65
C THR A 405 -14.17 -11.70 -9.58
N ALA A 406 -13.95 -12.25 -8.39
CA ALA A 406 -13.72 -13.67 -8.22
C ALA A 406 -14.99 -14.54 -8.19
N ASN A 407 -14.81 -15.75 -8.70
CA ASN A 407 -15.73 -16.88 -8.64
C ASN A 407 -15.04 -18.07 -7.95
N GLU A 408 -15.68 -19.24 -7.94
CA GLU A 408 -15.16 -20.46 -7.29
C GLU A 408 -13.84 -20.97 -7.90
N ALA A 409 -13.49 -20.56 -9.12
CA ALA A 409 -12.25 -20.93 -9.79
C ALA A 409 -11.11 -19.92 -9.57
N SER A 410 -11.36 -18.86 -8.80
CA SER A 410 -10.35 -17.83 -8.55
C SER A 410 -9.34 -18.31 -7.53
N GLU A 411 -8.07 -17.94 -7.76
CA GLU A 411 -7.00 -18.19 -6.81
C GLU A 411 -7.32 -17.57 -5.45
N VAL A 412 -6.93 -18.29 -4.41
CA VAL A 412 -7.18 -17.94 -3.01
C VAL A 412 -5.89 -17.42 -2.41
N GLY A 413 -5.89 -16.15 -2.03
CA GLY A 413 -4.81 -15.49 -1.29
C GLY A 413 -4.97 -15.60 0.23
N GLY A 414 -3.93 -15.21 0.96
CA GLY A 414 -3.86 -15.29 2.42
C GLY A 414 -3.35 -16.63 2.96
N PRO A 415 -3.50 -16.93 4.28
CA PRO A 415 -4.04 -16.05 5.31
C PRO A 415 -3.13 -14.85 5.59
N ASP A 416 -3.59 -13.63 5.31
CA ASP A 416 -2.88 -12.39 5.64
C ASP A 416 -3.82 -11.17 5.67
N GLU A 417 -3.29 -9.95 5.83
CA GLU A 417 -4.09 -8.72 5.86
C GLU A 417 -4.31 -8.05 4.50
N GLY A 418 -3.78 -8.60 3.41
CA GLY A 418 -3.87 -8.03 2.06
C GLY A 418 -5.28 -8.11 1.47
N GLY A 419 -6.18 -8.84 2.11
CA GLY A 419 -7.53 -9.11 1.62
C GLY A 419 -8.50 -7.94 1.68
N HIS A 420 -8.17 -6.80 2.28
CA HIS A 420 -9.13 -5.71 2.44
C HIS A 420 -9.70 -5.26 1.07
N GLY A 421 -11.03 -5.35 0.92
CA GLY A 421 -11.74 -5.01 -0.32
C GLY A 421 -11.80 -6.13 -1.37
N TYR A 422 -11.09 -7.24 -1.19
CA TYR A 422 -11.15 -8.42 -2.06
C TYR A 422 -12.12 -9.44 -1.50
N ASN A 423 -13.28 -9.60 -2.15
CA ASN A 423 -14.36 -10.44 -1.64
C ASN A 423 -14.88 -11.38 -2.72
N TRP A 424 -15.22 -12.62 -2.35
CA TRP A 424 -16.04 -13.48 -3.20
C TRP A 424 -17.46 -12.94 -3.26
N CYS A 425 -18.15 -13.14 -4.38
CA CYS A 425 -19.53 -12.68 -4.57
C CYS A 425 -20.47 -13.86 -4.80
N ILE A 426 -21.42 -14.06 -3.88
CA ILE A 426 -22.52 -15.01 -4.05
C ILE A 426 -23.70 -14.28 -4.68
N LYS A 427 -24.24 -14.85 -5.76
CA LYS A 427 -25.44 -14.34 -6.46
C LYS A 427 -26.58 -15.32 -6.26
N GLY A 428 -27.75 -14.82 -5.88
CA GLY A 428 -28.94 -15.62 -5.66
C GLY A 428 -30.17 -14.75 -5.42
N GLU A 429 -31.23 -15.35 -4.88
CA GLU A 429 -32.45 -14.66 -4.47
C GLU A 429 -32.48 -14.44 -2.96
N VAL A 430 -33.28 -13.47 -2.52
CA VAL A 430 -33.46 -13.19 -1.08
C VAL A 430 -34.10 -14.40 -0.40
N GLY A 431 -33.43 -14.92 0.63
CA GLY A 431 -33.85 -16.14 1.32
C GLY A 431 -33.21 -17.43 0.83
N ASP A 432 -32.36 -17.37 -0.19
CA ASP A 432 -31.52 -18.51 -0.53
C ASP A 432 -30.49 -18.79 0.56
N ILE A 433 -30.24 -20.08 0.78
CA ILE A 433 -29.23 -20.59 1.70
C ILE A 433 -28.14 -21.27 0.87
N PHE A 434 -26.92 -20.78 1.02
CA PHE A 434 -25.72 -21.30 0.37
C PHE A 434 -24.82 -21.99 1.40
N ARG A 435 -24.24 -23.13 1.03
CA ARG A 435 -23.16 -23.76 1.79
C ARG A 435 -21.84 -23.31 1.22
N ILE A 436 -21.06 -22.58 2.01
CA ILE A 436 -19.68 -22.20 1.69
C ILE A 436 -18.77 -23.31 2.21
N GLU A 437 -17.82 -23.72 1.38
CA GLU A 437 -16.83 -24.74 1.67
C GLU A 437 -15.42 -24.19 1.41
N PHE A 438 -14.54 -24.40 2.38
CA PHE A 438 -13.14 -24.04 2.33
C PHE A 438 -12.31 -25.29 2.50
N GLN A 439 -11.42 -25.53 1.56
CA GLN A 439 -10.48 -26.64 1.59
C GLN A 439 -9.06 -26.09 1.68
N ARG A 440 -8.29 -26.64 2.62
CA ARG A 440 -6.85 -26.40 2.76
C ARG A 440 -6.12 -27.72 2.59
N SER A 441 -5.16 -27.74 1.69
CA SER A 441 -4.25 -28.88 1.45
C SER A 441 -2.82 -28.36 1.27
N THR A 442 -1.87 -29.28 1.21
CA THR A 442 -0.51 -29.01 0.73
C THR A 442 -0.31 -29.70 -0.61
N ASP A 443 0.33 -29.02 -1.55
CA ASP A 443 0.70 -29.58 -2.84
C ASP A 443 1.88 -30.56 -2.72
N GLU A 444 2.27 -31.17 -3.84
CA GLU A 444 3.38 -32.13 -3.92
C GLU A 444 4.75 -31.55 -3.51
N ASN A 445 4.86 -30.22 -3.48
CA ASN A 445 6.07 -29.48 -3.10
C ASN A 445 6.01 -28.93 -1.68
N GLY A 446 4.97 -29.27 -0.90
CA GLY A 446 4.78 -28.79 0.48
C GLY A 446 4.27 -27.35 0.59
N PHE A 447 3.89 -26.71 -0.52
CA PHE A 447 3.24 -25.40 -0.49
C PHE A 447 1.75 -25.54 -0.18
N GLN A 448 1.19 -24.50 0.43
CA GLN A 448 -0.21 -24.46 0.77
C GLN A 448 -1.08 -24.27 -0.49
N ASP A 449 -2.00 -25.20 -0.73
CA ASP A 449 -3.10 -25.07 -1.71
C ASP A 449 -4.41 -24.80 -0.96
N MET A 450 -5.16 -23.79 -1.41
CA MET A 450 -6.41 -23.37 -0.80
C MET A 450 -7.49 -23.23 -1.87
N ARG A 451 -8.69 -23.73 -1.57
CA ARG A 451 -9.85 -23.61 -2.45
C ARG A 451 -11.08 -23.17 -1.67
N VAL A 452 -11.87 -22.31 -2.27
CA VAL A 452 -13.14 -21.84 -1.73
C VAL A 452 -14.22 -22.08 -2.78
N SER A 453 -15.29 -22.76 -2.38
CA SER A 453 -16.45 -22.99 -3.24
C SER A 453 -17.74 -22.73 -2.46
N TRP A 454 -18.86 -22.51 -3.16
CA TRP A 454 -20.15 -22.35 -2.52
C TRP A 454 -21.26 -22.91 -3.40
N ARG A 455 -22.28 -23.51 -2.80
CA ARG A 455 -23.41 -24.07 -3.56
C ARG A 455 -24.74 -23.75 -2.91
N HIS A 456 -25.75 -23.53 -3.75
CA HIS A 456 -27.13 -23.38 -3.29
C HIS A 456 -27.62 -24.69 -2.65
N VAL A 457 -28.23 -24.59 -1.47
CA VAL A 457 -28.75 -25.74 -0.71
C VAL A 457 -30.28 -25.76 -0.73
N ARG A 458 -30.90 -24.62 -0.39
CA ARG A 458 -32.36 -24.48 -0.26
C ARG A 458 -32.74 -23.00 -0.25
N SER A 459 -34.04 -22.72 -0.36
CA SER A 459 -34.60 -21.37 -0.23
C SER A 459 -35.65 -21.34 0.87
N GLN A 460 -35.73 -20.24 1.62
CA GLN A 460 -36.74 -20.02 2.66
C GLN A 460 -37.44 -18.67 2.49
N SER A 461 -38.74 -18.61 2.79
CA SER A 461 -39.47 -17.35 2.82
C SER A 461 -39.09 -16.55 4.07
N ILE A 462 -38.60 -15.32 3.87
CA ILE A 462 -38.25 -14.41 4.96
C ILE A 462 -39.37 -13.37 5.13
N ASP A 463 -39.79 -13.12 6.37
CA ASP A 463 -40.77 -12.09 6.67
C ASP A 463 -40.17 -10.66 6.50
N THR A 464 -41.04 -9.69 6.24
CA THR A 464 -40.61 -8.31 5.96
C THR A 464 -39.90 -7.63 7.12
N LYS A 465 -40.19 -8.03 8.37
CA LYS A 465 -39.58 -7.44 9.57
C LYS A 465 -38.15 -7.94 9.73
N THR A 466 -37.93 -9.25 9.66
CA THR A 466 -36.60 -9.86 9.69
C THR A 466 -35.71 -9.35 8.55
N LEU A 467 -36.28 -9.21 7.35
CA LEU A 467 -35.54 -8.67 6.20
C LEU A 467 -35.11 -7.21 6.41
N ALA A 468 -35.99 -6.38 6.99
CA ALA A 468 -35.67 -4.98 7.28
C ALA A 468 -34.59 -4.85 8.35
N GLU A 469 -34.63 -5.71 9.37
CA GLU A 469 -33.62 -5.75 10.44
C GLU A 469 -32.26 -6.22 9.91
N ALA A 470 -32.21 -7.30 9.12
CA ALA A 470 -30.98 -7.80 8.51
C ALA A 470 -30.34 -6.80 7.53
N ARG A 471 -31.15 -5.98 6.84
CA ARG A 471 -30.67 -4.97 5.90
C ARG A 471 -30.30 -3.63 6.54
N ARG A 472 -30.54 -3.48 7.84
CA ARG A 472 -30.28 -2.24 8.57
C ARG A 472 -28.80 -1.92 8.57
N THR A 473 -28.45 -0.67 8.27
CA THR A 473 -27.06 -0.22 8.37
C THR A 473 -26.61 -0.25 9.83
N LYS A 474 -25.46 -0.89 10.08
CA LYS A 474 -24.80 -0.93 11.38
C LYS A 474 -23.45 -0.21 11.29
N TYR A 475 -22.98 0.30 12.42
CA TYR A 475 -21.69 0.99 12.50
C TYR A 475 -20.84 0.32 13.56
N PHE A 476 -19.55 0.17 13.28
CA PHE A 476 -18.61 -0.52 14.16
C PHE A 476 -17.42 0.38 14.43
N VAL A 477 -16.97 0.44 15.67
CA VAL A 477 -15.75 1.15 16.07
C VAL A 477 -14.60 0.15 16.16
N VAL A 478 -13.44 0.55 15.65
CA VAL A 478 -12.17 -0.19 15.72
C VAL A 478 -11.07 0.79 16.08
N GLY A 479 -10.21 0.44 17.01
CA GLY A 479 -9.15 1.35 17.45
C GLY A 479 -7.89 0.66 17.95
N SER A 480 -6.83 1.45 18.11
CA SER A 480 -5.50 1.03 18.53
C SER A 480 -5.46 0.40 19.92
N TRP A 481 -6.41 0.73 20.80
CA TRP A 481 -6.60 0.07 22.10
C TRP A 481 -6.88 -1.44 22.02
N SER A 482 -7.24 -1.94 20.83
CA SER A 482 -7.41 -3.37 20.54
C SER A 482 -6.44 -3.88 19.46
N GLY A 483 -5.44 -3.06 19.10
CA GLY A 483 -4.59 -3.30 17.93
C GLY A 483 -5.39 -3.42 16.63
N TYR A 484 -6.52 -2.70 16.51
CA TYR A 484 -7.49 -2.81 15.42
C TYR A 484 -8.11 -4.20 15.21
N ARG A 485 -7.96 -5.13 16.16
CA ARG A 485 -8.49 -6.51 16.06
C ARG A 485 -9.98 -6.59 16.38
N SER A 486 -10.44 -5.82 17.35
CA SER A 486 -11.81 -5.93 17.87
C SER A 486 -12.73 -4.88 17.25
N ARG A 487 -13.72 -5.34 16.46
CA ARG A 487 -14.80 -4.49 15.94
C ARG A 487 -15.99 -4.50 16.92
N ARG A 488 -16.35 -3.32 17.42
CA ARG A 488 -17.44 -3.17 18.40
C ARG A 488 -18.62 -2.44 17.77
N GLU A 489 -19.79 -3.08 17.77
CA GLU A 489 -21.02 -2.47 17.23
C GLU A 489 -21.43 -1.26 18.07
N MET A 490 -21.73 -0.13 17.41
CA MET A 490 -22.32 1.04 18.05
C MET A 490 -23.80 0.79 18.34
N SER A 491 -24.27 1.21 19.51
CA SER A 491 -25.66 1.04 19.93
C SER A 491 -26.54 2.16 19.38
N TRP A 492 -27.69 1.79 18.80
CA TRP A 492 -28.68 2.79 18.36
C TRP A 492 -29.66 3.12 19.48
N ASN A 493 -29.75 4.40 19.86
CA ASN A 493 -30.65 4.86 20.92
C ASN A 493 -31.97 5.49 20.43
N GLY A 494 -32.22 5.50 19.12
CA GLY A 494 -33.39 6.17 18.52
C GLY A 494 -33.06 7.49 17.82
N GLN A 495 -31.91 8.10 18.12
CA GLN A 495 -31.48 9.38 17.55
C GLN A 495 -30.10 9.31 16.87
N HIS A 496 -29.15 8.62 17.50
CA HIS A 496 -27.79 8.45 16.99
C HIS A 496 -27.23 7.09 17.39
N TYR A 497 -26.11 6.73 16.76
CA TYR A 497 -25.31 5.57 17.19
C TYR A 497 -24.30 6.03 18.24
N SER A 498 -24.21 5.33 19.37
CA SER A 498 -23.25 5.64 20.43
C SER A 498 -22.34 4.46 20.77
N TYR A 499 -21.11 4.77 21.18
CA TYR A 499 -20.15 3.80 21.72
C TYR A 499 -19.29 4.46 22.78
N GLU A 500 -19.18 3.83 23.94
CA GLU A 500 -18.33 4.29 25.04
C GLU A 500 -16.95 3.63 24.95
N VAL A 501 -15.90 4.44 25.03
CA VAL A 501 -14.51 3.99 25.00
C VAL A 501 -13.75 4.59 26.18
N SER A 502 -12.89 3.80 26.81
CA SER A 502 -11.96 4.26 27.84
C SER A 502 -10.54 4.12 27.31
N VAL A 503 -9.76 5.19 27.34
CA VAL A 503 -8.40 5.24 26.77
C VAL A 503 -7.39 5.73 27.81
N GLN A 504 -6.16 5.24 27.71
CA GLN A 504 -5.01 5.68 28.50
C GLN A 504 -3.99 6.30 27.53
N GLY A 505 -3.84 7.63 27.58
CA GLY A 505 -3.06 8.38 26.59
C GLY A 505 -3.82 8.61 25.28
N LYS A 506 -3.07 8.83 24.19
CA LYS A 506 -3.62 9.08 22.84
C LYS A 506 -3.84 7.77 22.11
N GLU A 507 -5.07 7.53 21.68
CA GLU A 507 -5.46 6.37 20.89
C GLU A 507 -6.09 6.81 19.56
N SER A 508 -5.92 6.01 18.52
CA SER A 508 -6.49 6.23 17.19
C SER A 508 -7.59 5.21 16.88
N PHE A 509 -8.58 5.62 16.09
CA PHE A 509 -9.71 4.76 15.74
C PHE A 509 -10.38 5.12 14.41
N GLN A 510 -11.18 4.20 13.92
CA GLN A 510 -11.98 4.32 12.70
C GLN A 510 -13.40 3.78 12.94
N ILE A 511 -14.35 4.25 12.12
CA ILE A 511 -15.73 3.76 12.12
C ILE A 511 -16.01 3.05 10.81
N LEU A 512 -16.39 1.78 10.87
CA LEU A 512 -16.72 0.96 9.70
C LEU A 512 -18.23 0.93 9.48
N MET A 513 -18.67 1.25 8.26
CA MET A 513 -20.06 1.05 7.86
C MET A 513 -20.29 -0.43 7.52
N ASN A 514 -21.28 -1.05 8.16
CA ASN A 514 -21.60 -2.48 8.06
C ASN A 514 -20.42 -3.42 8.35
N GLY A 515 -19.43 -2.97 9.12
CA GLY A 515 -18.23 -3.75 9.47
C GLY A 515 -17.25 -3.94 8.31
N ASN A 516 -17.45 -3.24 7.19
CA ASN A 516 -16.66 -3.38 5.97
C ASN A 516 -15.47 -2.41 5.97
N TRP A 517 -14.25 -2.95 5.86
CA TRP A 517 -13.01 -2.19 5.71
C TRP A 517 -12.91 -1.39 4.41
N GLY A 518 -13.68 -1.72 3.37
CA GLY A 518 -13.85 -0.89 2.18
C GLY A 518 -14.85 0.27 2.34
N ALA A 519 -15.43 0.44 3.53
CA ALA A 519 -16.46 1.45 3.80
C ALA A 519 -16.20 2.18 5.11
N VAL A 520 -15.01 2.78 5.22
CA VAL A 520 -14.56 3.50 6.42
C VAL A 520 -15.11 4.93 6.45
N LEU A 521 -15.57 5.36 7.61
CA LEU A 521 -15.85 6.75 7.94
C LEU A 521 -14.66 7.34 8.70
N CYS A 522 -14.03 8.34 8.10
CA CYS A 522 -12.76 8.91 8.55
C CYS A 522 -12.86 10.44 8.67
N PRO A 523 -11.94 11.12 9.37
CA PRO A 523 -11.85 12.57 9.28
C PRO A 523 -11.31 13.01 7.92
N ASN A 524 -11.50 14.28 7.59
CA ASN A 524 -10.80 14.95 6.49
C ASN A 524 -9.29 15.09 6.75
N VAL A 525 -8.87 15.15 8.01
CA VAL A 525 -7.45 15.22 8.42
C VAL A 525 -7.17 14.12 9.44
N GLY A 526 -6.21 13.23 9.18
CA GLY A 526 -5.86 12.14 10.08
C GLY A 526 -5.23 12.60 11.40
N GLY A 527 -5.39 11.79 12.45
CA GLY A 527 -4.85 12.05 13.79
C GLY A 527 -5.57 13.16 14.55
N THR A 528 -6.72 13.61 14.06
CA THR A 528 -7.54 14.68 14.66
C THR A 528 -8.64 14.14 15.55
N SER A 529 -9.05 14.94 16.53
CA SER A 529 -10.13 14.57 17.43
C SER A 529 -11.50 14.85 16.81
N PRO A 530 -12.53 14.01 17.06
CA PRO A 530 -13.91 14.38 16.77
C PRO A 530 -14.42 15.55 17.62
N MET A 531 -13.64 16.04 18.58
CA MET A 531 -13.90 17.29 19.29
C MET A 531 -13.38 18.53 18.52
N ASP A 532 -12.49 18.33 17.55
CA ASP A 532 -12.04 19.38 16.65
C ASP A 532 -13.10 19.60 15.55
N ASP A 533 -13.17 20.80 14.96
CA ASP A 533 -14.12 21.12 13.87
C ASP A 533 -13.70 20.43 12.56
N GLN A 534 -13.84 19.10 12.53
CA GLN A 534 -13.43 18.23 11.43
C GLN A 534 -14.63 17.60 10.74
N ARG A 535 -14.51 17.47 9.43
CA ARG A 535 -15.58 16.95 8.59
C ARG A 535 -15.51 15.42 8.52
N LEU A 536 -16.63 14.76 8.82
CA LEU A 536 -16.81 13.34 8.55
C LEU A 536 -16.76 13.07 7.04
N CYS A 537 -15.85 12.21 6.62
CA CYS A 537 -15.64 11.77 5.25
C CYS A 537 -15.91 10.26 5.11
N GLY A 538 -16.17 9.82 3.89
CA GLY A 538 -16.50 8.43 3.58
C GLY A 538 -18.01 8.16 3.43
N PRO A 539 -18.43 6.90 3.23
CA PRO A 539 -17.60 5.69 3.26
C PRO A 539 -16.55 5.65 2.14
N THR A 540 -15.32 5.25 2.44
CA THR A 540 -14.20 5.17 1.47
C THR A 540 -13.36 3.91 1.67
N GLU A 541 -12.77 3.41 0.57
CA GLU A 541 -11.80 2.30 0.56
C GLU A 541 -10.36 2.76 0.89
N MET A 542 -10.07 4.07 0.84
CA MET A 542 -8.71 4.63 0.98
C MET A 542 -8.55 5.42 2.28
N ALA A 543 -8.77 4.79 3.43
CA ALA A 543 -8.68 5.47 4.72
C ALA A 543 -7.26 5.53 5.30
N ASP A 544 -6.24 5.04 4.57
CA ASP A 544 -4.85 4.97 5.04
C ASP A 544 -4.36 6.34 5.58
N GLY A 545 -3.93 6.33 6.84
CA GLY A 545 -3.46 7.51 7.56
C GLY A 545 -4.55 8.50 8.00
N ARG A 546 -5.84 8.24 7.72
CA ARG A 546 -6.99 9.07 8.15
C ARG A 546 -7.74 8.41 9.28
N GLU A 547 -7.11 8.38 10.45
CA GLU A 547 -7.70 7.87 11.68
C GLU A 547 -8.18 9.03 12.55
N TRP A 548 -9.28 8.83 13.29
CA TRP A 548 -9.66 9.73 14.36
C TRP A 548 -8.75 9.48 15.57
N ALA A 549 -8.52 10.49 16.40
CA ALA A 549 -7.77 10.37 17.65
C ALA A 549 -8.63 10.76 18.85
N VAL A 550 -8.45 10.09 19.99
CA VAL A 550 -9.04 10.45 21.29
C VAL A 550 -7.99 10.31 22.38
N GLY A 551 -8.11 11.11 23.43
CA GLY A 551 -7.11 11.19 24.51
C GLY A 551 -6.28 12.47 24.46
N ALA A 552 -5.27 12.56 25.34
CA ALA A 552 -4.44 13.75 25.53
C ALA A 552 -3.31 13.87 24.49
N ASP A 553 -2.83 15.10 24.27
CA ASP A 553 -1.72 15.40 23.35
C ASP A 553 -0.40 14.76 23.85
N PRO A 554 0.47 14.21 22.97
CA PRO A 554 1.77 13.65 23.35
C PRO A 554 2.69 14.55 24.17
N THR A 555 2.40 15.85 24.27
CA THR A 555 3.17 16.81 25.08
C THR A 555 2.76 16.87 26.55
N GLU A 556 1.68 16.20 26.96
CA GLU A 556 1.27 16.09 28.36
C GLU A 556 1.85 14.82 28.98
N ASP A 557 2.52 14.93 30.13
CA ASP A 557 3.22 13.81 30.79
C ASP A 557 2.25 12.63 31.02
N ALA A 558 2.51 11.53 30.31
CA ALA A 558 1.65 10.33 30.30
C ALA A 558 1.55 9.62 31.67
N ASP A 559 2.51 9.87 32.56
CA ASP A 559 2.62 9.19 33.86
C ASP A 559 1.63 9.68 34.93
N ASP A 560 0.88 10.78 34.69
CA ASP A 560 -0.04 11.37 35.68
C ASP A 560 -1.53 11.39 35.23
N MET A 561 -1.86 10.75 34.10
CA MET A 561 -3.20 10.78 33.51
C MET A 561 -3.93 9.44 33.66
N GLY A 562 -4.88 9.38 34.61
CA GLY A 562 -5.80 8.25 34.75
C GLY A 562 -6.63 7.98 33.49
N SER A 563 -7.24 6.79 33.41
CA SER A 563 -8.12 6.39 32.30
C SER A 563 -9.21 7.43 32.03
N GLN A 564 -9.29 7.92 30.78
CA GLN A 564 -10.30 8.88 30.36
C GLN A 564 -11.40 8.17 29.56
N ALA A 565 -12.66 8.41 29.92
CA ALA A 565 -13.80 7.84 29.23
C ALA A 565 -14.41 8.85 28.24
N TYR A 566 -14.80 8.36 27.07
CA TYR A 566 -15.39 9.13 26.00
C TYR A 566 -16.62 8.40 25.43
N GLU A 567 -17.64 9.16 25.06
CA GLU A 567 -18.79 8.70 24.29
C GLU A 567 -18.68 9.22 22.85
N LEU A 568 -18.53 8.29 21.90
CA LEU A 568 -18.54 8.57 20.47
C LEU A 568 -19.98 8.51 19.96
N ARG A 569 -20.47 9.60 19.37
CA ARG A 569 -21.84 9.71 18.84
C ARG A 569 -21.83 9.98 17.34
N LEU A 570 -22.27 9.01 16.55
CA LEU A 570 -22.44 9.16 15.11
C LEU A 570 -23.87 9.61 14.79
N ILE A 571 -23.99 10.85 14.34
CA ILE A 571 -25.24 11.48 13.94
C ILE A 571 -25.58 11.10 12.51
N ILE A 572 -26.84 10.72 12.28
CA ILE A 572 -27.33 10.27 10.98
C ILE A 572 -28.46 11.18 10.52
N THR A 573 -28.51 11.49 9.23
CA THR A 573 -29.59 12.25 8.62
C THR A 573 -30.92 11.49 8.66
N LYS A 574 -32.03 12.19 8.42
CA LYS A 574 -33.36 11.56 8.22
C LYS A 574 -33.38 10.55 7.06
N THR A 575 -32.43 10.66 6.13
CA THR A 575 -32.28 9.73 4.99
C THR A 575 -31.39 8.53 5.31
N GLY A 576 -30.85 8.43 6.53
CA GLY A 576 -30.00 7.31 6.96
C GLY A 576 -28.52 7.46 6.61
N ALA A 577 -28.07 8.64 6.18
CA ALA A 577 -26.67 8.89 5.82
C ALA A 577 -25.88 9.45 7.03
N PRO A 578 -24.62 9.04 7.24
CA PRO A 578 -23.75 9.64 8.26
C PRO A 578 -23.59 11.14 8.01
N LEU A 579 -23.78 11.95 9.05
CA LEU A 579 -23.69 13.42 8.97
C LEU A 579 -22.45 13.94 9.69
N GLU A 580 -22.27 13.52 10.94
CA GLU A 580 -21.29 14.10 11.86
C GLU A 580 -20.91 13.06 12.91
N LEU A 581 -19.66 13.09 13.37
CA LEU A 581 -19.19 12.34 14.51
C LEU A 581 -18.88 13.31 15.65
N GLN A 582 -19.54 13.13 16.79
CA GLN A 582 -19.32 13.91 18.00
C GLN A 582 -18.60 13.05 19.03
N CYS A 583 -17.74 13.66 19.83
CA CYS A 583 -17.07 13.01 20.95
C CYS A 583 -17.32 13.81 22.23
N ILE A 584 -17.73 13.13 23.30
CA ILE A 584 -18.01 13.74 24.60
C ILE A 584 -17.15 13.04 25.64
N LYS A 585 -16.38 13.80 26.41
CA LYS A 585 -15.65 13.29 27.57
C LYS A 585 -16.63 13.05 28.72
N LEU A 586 -16.61 11.85 29.31
CA LEU A 586 -17.51 11.39 30.38
C LEU A 586 -16.99 11.70 31.78
#